data_AF-A0A958UMZ3-F1
#
_entry.id   AF-A0A958UMZ3-F1
#
_cell.length_a   1.000
_cell.length_b   1.000
_cell.length_c   1.000
_cell.angle_alpha   90.00
_cell.angle_beta   90.00
_cell.angle_gamma   90.00
#
_symmetry.space_group_name_H-M   'P 1'
#
loop_
_entity.id
_entity.type
_entity.pdbx_description
1 polymer ?
#
loop_
_entity_poly.entity_id
_entity_poly.type
_entity_poly.pdbx_seq_one_letter_code
_entity_poly.pdbx_strand_id
1 'polypeptide(L)'
;MKTSKNTLNSKIASLFLLFCLLDFHSAESQTLQNYIEEAQSNNPKISSFELRYKISSEKAEETNTFPDTELAAGYFVSEPETRTGPQKAKLSVKQMFPWFGTITAREKYASSLSETDLVELTIAKKKLAMAVAQSYYRLYALKEKEDILAKNIELLNTYERMALTSVEIGKASAVSVLRLQIRQNELVQKKLVLQQDYLAENVTFNKLLNRDEISDITLIDTLTIPSEEMIEDFSSLQIHPELLKYDKLYESISQSEHLNLKEAAPMFGLGLDYIAVAERPDMNFSDNGKDILMPMVSISIPIFNNKYKSVSRQNTLKQEELLAQKQDRQNNLMTQLQTAVRNRNAARISYETQLKNLGQAKNAEEILIKSYETGTIDFNDVLDVQELQLKFETELIDSIKMYFEQATIINYFIN
;
A
#
# COMPACT_ATOMS: atom_id res chain seq x y z
N MET A 1 44.16 -44.95 -61.77
CA MET A 1 45.29 -44.60 -60.90
C MET A 1 44.73 -44.39 -59.49
N LYS A 2 45.10 -45.28 -58.55
CA LYS A 2 45.07 -45.19 -57.06
C LYS A 2 43.95 -44.35 -56.37
N THR A 3 42.91 -44.98 -55.81
CA THR A 3 42.68 -45.39 -54.38
C THR A 3 41.99 -44.30 -53.50
N SER A 4 40.76 -44.56 -53.00
CA SER A 4 40.41 -44.97 -51.60
C SER A 4 40.12 -43.74 -50.68
N LYS A 5 39.09 -43.62 -49.82
CA LYS A 5 38.11 -44.50 -49.13
C LYS A 5 37.01 -43.61 -48.46
N ASN A 6 35.80 -44.16 -48.30
CA ASN A 6 34.80 -44.12 -47.20
C ASN A 6 34.72 -42.90 -46.24
N THR A 7 33.56 -42.39 -45.76
CA THR A 7 32.37 -43.02 -45.11
C THR A 7 31.20 -42.00 -45.10
N LEU A 8 29.99 -42.34 -45.55
CA LEU A 8 28.81 -42.84 -44.80
C LEU A 8 27.97 -41.77 -44.03
N ASN A 9 26.78 -41.52 -44.61
CA ASN A 9 25.45 -41.24 -44.03
C ASN A 9 25.02 -39.91 -43.39
N SER A 10 23.81 -39.53 -43.82
CA SER A 10 22.70 -38.93 -43.05
C SER A 10 22.55 -37.41 -43.03
N LYS A 11 21.76 -36.89 -43.99
CA LYS A 11 20.81 -35.78 -43.76
C LYS A 11 19.49 -36.06 -44.47
N ILE A 12 18.53 -36.60 -43.72
CA ILE A 12 17.14 -36.88 -44.10
C ILE A 12 16.23 -35.90 -43.37
N ALA A 13 15.19 -35.46 -44.11
CA ALA A 13 13.87 -35.01 -43.70
C ALA A 13 13.71 -33.72 -42.89
N SER A 14 13.21 -32.71 -43.61
CA SER A 14 12.40 -31.61 -43.08
C SER A 14 11.06 -32.13 -42.51
N LEU A 15 11.02 -32.20 -41.18
CA LEU A 15 10.02 -31.63 -40.28
C LEU A 15 8.52 -31.70 -40.70
N PHE A 16 7.85 -32.78 -40.28
CA PHE A 16 6.40 -32.86 -40.04
C PHE A 16 6.21 -33.57 -38.69
N LEU A 17 5.79 -32.85 -37.65
CA LEU A 17 5.27 -33.36 -36.36
C LEU A 17 4.88 -32.10 -35.55
N LEU A 18 3.64 -31.62 -35.62
CA LEU A 18 2.51 -32.10 -34.81
C LEU A 18 2.94 -32.41 -33.37
N PHE A 19 3.24 -31.38 -32.59
CA PHE A 19 3.32 -31.50 -31.13
C PHE A 19 2.04 -30.90 -30.54
N CYS A 20 1.15 -31.80 -30.11
CA CYS A 20 0.11 -31.50 -29.15
C CYS A 20 0.75 -30.85 -27.92
N LEU A 21 0.56 -29.55 -27.73
CA LEU A 21 0.66 -28.95 -26.40
C LEU A 21 -0.67 -29.23 -25.71
N LEU A 22 -0.67 -30.32 -24.95
CA LEU A 22 -1.63 -30.56 -23.89
C LEU A 22 -1.53 -29.38 -22.92
N ASP A 23 -2.58 -28.58 -22.83
CA ASP A 23 -2.84 -27.68 -21.73
C ASP A 23 -3.00 -28.51 -20.45
N PHE A 24 -1.87 -28.84 -19.82
CA PHE A 24 -1.84 -29.12 -18.40
C PHE A 24 -2.21 -27.81 -17.68
N HIS A 25 -3.49 -27.69 -17.34
CA HIS A 25 -3.95 -26.84 -16.26
C HIS A 25 -3.30 -27.37 -14.97
N SER A 26 -2.05 -26.99 -14.75
CA SER A 26 -1.48 -26.98 -13.41
C SER A 26 -2.34 -26.00 -12.63
N ALA A 27 -3.09 -26.50 -11.65
CA ALA A 27 -3.79 -25.67 -10.69
C ALA A 27 -2.84 -24.55 -10.26
N GLU A 28 -3.18 -23.30 -10.57
CA GLU A 28 -2.48 -22.16 -10.01
C GLU A 28 -2.68 -22.23 -8.51
N SER A 29 -1.70 -22.78 -7.81
CA SER A 29 -1.57 -22.58 -6.37
C SER A 29 -1.48 -21.08 -6.17
N GLN A 30 -2.54 -20.48 -5.60
CA GLN A 30 -2.54 -19.05 -5.30
C GLN A 30 -1.43 -18.81 -4.28
N THR A 31 -0.34 -18.21 -4.75
CA THR A 31 0.76 -17.81 -3.88
C THR A 31 0.36 -16.54 -3.13
N LEU A 32 1.03 -16.25 -2.01
CA LEU A 32 0.85 -14.99 -1.28
C LEU A 32 0.95 -13.76 -2.21
N GLN A 33 1.80 -13.83 -3.23
CA GLN A 33 1.97 -12.77 -4.21
C GLN A 33 0.68 -12.52 -5.01
N ASN A 34 -0.03 -13.58 -5.43
CA ASN A 34 -1.29 -13.45 -6.17
C ASN A 34 -2.35 -12.73 -5.34
N TYR A 35 -2.46 -13.06 -4.04
CA TYR A 35 -3.37 -12.36 -3.13
C TYR A 35 -3.00 -10.88 -2.95
N ILE A 36 -1.70 -10.55 -2.90
CA ILE A 36 -1.26 -9.16 -2.83
C ILE A 36 -1.65 -8.38 -4.09
N GLU A 37 -1.46 -8.97 -5.27
CA GLU A 37 -1.82 -8.36 -6.55
C GLU A 37 -3.34 -8.19 -6.70
N GLU A 38 -4.12 -9.19 -6.28
CA GLU A 38 -5.57 -9.09 -6.19
C GLU A 38 -6.00 -7.96 -5.25
N ALA A 39 -5.40 -7.87 -4.06
CA ALA A 39 -5.69 -6.79 -3.12
C ALA A 39 -5.39 -5.42 -3.73
N GLN A 40 -4.22 -5.25 -4.37
CA GLN A 40 -3.83 -3.97 -4.93
C GLN A 40 -4.70 -3.53 -6.11
N SER A 41 -5.25 -4.48 -6.88
CA SER A 41 -6.14 -4.19 -8.00
C SER A 41 -7.59 -3.91 -7.57
N ASN A 42 -8.08 -4.59 -6.53
CA ASN A 42 -9.50 -4.55 -6.17
C ASN A 42 -9.82 -3.68 -4.94
N ASN A 43 -8.83 -3.32 -4.11
CA ASN A 43 -9.10 -2.66 -2.83
C ASN A 43 -9.60 -1.20 -2.99
N PRO A 44 -10.76 -0.82 -2.41
CA PRO A 44 -11.35 0.52 -2.56
C PRO A 44 -10.47 1.64 -2.02
N LYS A 45 -9.63 1.35 -1.00
CA LYS A 45 -8.68 2.33 -0.47
C LYS A 45 -7.63 2.68 -1.52
N ILE A 46 -7.11 1.68 -2.25
CA ILE A 46 -6.16 1.91 -3.34
C ILE A 46 -6.83 2.66 -4.48
N SER A 47 -8.02 2.25 -4.88
CA SER A 47 -8.82 2.97 -5.89
C SER A 47 -9.03 4.44 -5.52
N SER A 48 -9.30 4.75 -4.24
CA SER A 48 -9.41 6.13 -3.76
C SER A 48 -8.11 6.93 -3.92
N PHE A 49 -6.94 6.34 -3.64
CA PHE A 49 -5.64 6.99 -3.87
C PHE A 49 -5.34 7.15 -5.37
N GLU A 50 -5.69 6.18 -6.21
CA GLU A 50 -5.54 6.29 -7.66
C GLU A 50 -6.40 7.41 -8.24
N LEU A 51 -7.66 7.54 -7.79
CA LEU A 51 -8.53 8.63 -8.18
C LEU A 51 -8.01 9.98 -7.69
N ARG A 52 -7.45 10.06 -6.47
CA ARG A 52 -6.80 11.29 -5.97
C ARG A 52 -5.66 11.72 -6.89
N TYR A 53 -4.76 10.80 -7.23
CA TYR A 53 -3.66 11.05 -8.16
C TYR A 53 -4.16 11.49 -9.55
N LYS A 54 -5.23 10.88 -10.06
CA LYS A 54 -5.85 11.31 -11.34
C LYS A 54 -6.41 12.73 -11.22
N ILE A 55 -7.12 13.06 -10.14
CA ILE A 55 -7.67 14.39 -9.89
C ILE A 55 -6.56 15.44 -9.82
N SER A 56 -5.47 15.18 -9.11
CA SER A 56 -4.35 16.12 -9.03
C SER A 56 -3.55 16.20 -10.33
N SER A 57 -3.52 15.15 -11.14
CA SER A 57 -2.95 15.19 -12.50
C SER A 57 -3.78 16.08 -13.43
N GLU A 58 -5.11 15.94 -13.41
CA GLU A 58 -6.03 16.81 -14.17
C GLU A 58 -5.94 18.28 -13.71
N LYS A 59 -5.60 18.52 -12.43
CA LYS A 59 -5.36 19.88 -11.93
C LYS A 59 -4.23 20.58 -12.66
N ALA A 60 -3.23 19.86 -13.17
CA ALA A 60 -2.16 20.45 -13.97
C ALA A 60 -2.72 21.05 -15.27
N GLU A 61 -3.59 20.31 -15.96
CA GLU A 61 -4.29 20.78 -17.16
C GLU A 61 -5.25 21.94 -16.85
N GLU A 62 -5.98 21.90 -15.71
CA GLU A 62 -6.86 23.01 -15.29
C GLU A 62 -6.08 24.33 -15.16
N THR A 63 -4.83 24.28 -14.71
CA THR A 63 -4.01 25.48 -14.54
C THR A 63 -3.42 26.03 -15.83
N ASN A 64 -3.48 25.26 -16.92
CA ASN A 64 -2.97 25.64 -18.24
C ASN A 64 -3.99 26.49 -19.02
N THR A 65 -4.37 27.63 -18.43
CA THR A 65 -5.36 28.51 -19.04
C THR A 65 -5.00 29.99 -18.87
N PHE A 66 -5.52 30.79 -19.80
CA PHE A 66 -5.51 32.24 -19.68
C PHE A 66 -6.71 32.72 -18.85
N PRO A 67 -6.64 33.92 -18.25
CA PRO A 67 -7.82 34.58 -17.69
C PRO A 67 -8.95 34.69 -18.73
N ASP A 68 -10.18 34.79 -18.27
CA ASP A 68 -11.35 34.92 -19.15
C ASP A 68 -11.25 36.16 -20.05
N THR A 69 -11.79 36.05 -21.28
CA THR A 69 -11.99 37.20 -22.16
C THR A 69 -13.11 38.08 -21.59
N GLU A 70 -12.78 39.33 -21.26
CA GLU A 70 -13.74 40.32 -20.77
C GLU A 70 -14.48 40.95 -21.96
N LEU A 71 -15.80 40.77 -22.01
CA LEU A 71 -16.69 41.47 -22.94
C LEU A 71 -17.53 42.48 -22.15
N ALA A 72 -17.52 43.75 -22.56
CA ALA A 72 -18.33 44.79 -21.93
C ALA A 72 -19.14 45.56 -22.98
N ALA A 73 -20.36 45.94 -22.61
CA ALA A 73 -21.23 46.80 -23.41
C ALA A 73 -21.77 47.92 -22.51
N GLY A 74 -21.74 49.15 -23.01
CA GLY A 74 -22.22 50.33 -22.29
C GLY A 74 -22.99 51.26 -23.21
N TYR A 75 -24.03 51.91 -22.68
CA TYR A 75 -24.80 52.95 -23.36
C TYR A 75 -24.56 54.30 -22.67
N PHE A 76 -24.27 55.34 -23.44
CA PHE A 76 -23.98 56.66 -22.90
C PHE A 76 -25.28 57.44 -22.62
N VAL A 77 -25.70 57.48 -21.36
CA VAL A 77 -26.86 58.28 -20.93
C VAL A 77 -26.57 59.79 -21.05
N SER A 78 -25.33 60.19 -20.76
CA SER A 78 -24.83 61.52 -21.05
C SER A 78 -23.82 61.38 -22.19
N GLU A 79 -24.19 61.87 -23.36
CA GLU A 79 -23.49 61.60 -24.63
C GLU A 79 -22.27 62.53 -24.78
N PRO A 80 -21.03 62.00 -24.76
CA PRO A 80 -19.85 62.79 -25.08
C PRO A 80 -19.87 63.22 -26.54
N GLU A 81 -19.72 64.52 -26.78
CA GLU A 81 -19.68 65.10 -28.13
C GLU A 81 -18.28 65.01 -28.73
N THR A 82 -18.19 64.54 -29.98
CA THR A 82 -16.95 64.56 -30.78
C THR A 82 -17.12 65.44 -32.02
N ARG A 83 -16.04 65.68 -32.77
CA ARG A 83 -16.14 66.40 -34.06
C ARG A 83 -17.12 65.73 -35.03
N THR A 84 -17.23 64.40 -35.00
CA THR A 84 -18.07 63.59 -35.88
C THR A 84 -19.48 63.33 -35.33
N GLY A 85 -19.76 63.74 -34.08
CA GLY A 85 -21.07 63.66 -33.42
C GLY A 85 -21.03 63.01 -32.04
N PRO A 86 -22.19 62.83 -31.38
CA PRO A 86 -22.27 62.28 -30.03
C PRO A 86 -22.04 60.76 -30.00
N GLN A 87 -21.28 60.28 -29.03
CA GLN A 87 -21.09 58.83 -28.79
C GLN A 87 -22.33 58.24 -28.10
N LYS A 88 -22.87 57.16 -28.66
CA LYS A 88 -24.13 56.54 -28.18
C LYS A 88 -23.90 55.27 -27.37
N ALA A 89 -22.99 54.41 -27.82
CA ALA A 89 -22.72 53.13 -27.18
C ALA A 89 -21.25 52.72 -27.34
N LYS A 90 -20.78 51.88 -26.44
CA LYS A 90 -19.44 51.31 -26.41
C LYS A 90 -19.52 49.80 -26.27
N LEU A 91 -18.83 49.07 -27.14
CA LEU A 91 -18.58 47.64 -27.03
C LEU A 91 -17.07 47.45 -26.82
N SER A 92 -16.69 46.61 -25.88
CA SER A 92 -15.30 46.34 -25.51
C SER A 92 -15.05 44.85 -25.47
N VAL A 93 -13.94 44.42 -26.07
CA VAL A 93 -13.35 43.11 -25.85
C VAL A 93 -11.95 43.29 -25.29
N LYS A 94 -11.60 42.54 -24.23
CA LYS A 94 -10.29 42.62 -23.58
C LYS A 94 -9.85 41.24 -23.12
N GLN A 95 -8.61 40.90 -23.42
CA GLN A 95 -7.96 39.67 -22.99
C GLN A 95 -6.73 40.03 -22.14
N MET A 96 -6.68 39.49 -20.92
CA MET A 96 -5.51 39.60 -20.06
C MET A 96 -4.56 38.42 -20.30
N PHE A 97 -3.27 38.69 -20.32
CA PHE A 97 -2.19 37.73 -20.47
C PHE A 97 -1.30 37.80 -19.22
N PRO A 98 -1.12 36.68 -18.49
CA PRO A 98 -0.17 36.60 -17.40
C PRO A 98 1.26 36.90 -17.88
N TRP A 99 2.15 37.26 -16.95
CA TRP A 99 3.56 37.42 -17.27
C TRP A 99 4.16 36.13 -17.86
N PHE A 100 5.22 36.28 -18.64
CA PHE A 100 5.93 35.17 -19.26
C PHE A 100 6.38 34.12 -18.22
N GLY A 101 5.91 32.88 -18.44
CA GLY A 101 6.20 31.74 -17.59
C GLY A 101 5.32 31.59 -16.35
N THR A 102 4.32 32.46 -16.12
CA THR A 102 3.38 32.29 -15.00
C THR A 102 2.50 31.04 -15.17
N ILE A 103 2.00 30.76 -16.37
CA ILE A 103 1.22 29.55 -16.66
C ILE A 103 2.06 28.29 -16.41
N THR A 104 3.28 28.24 -16.95
CA THR A 104 4.22 27.14 -16.70
C THR A 104 4.55 26.97 -15.22
N ALA A 105 4.62 28.05 -14.44
CA ALA A 105 4.83 27.96 -12.99
C ALA A 105 3.62 27.37 -12.26
N ARG A 106 2.40 27.66 -12.72
CA ARG A 106 1.16 27.04 -12.19
C ARG A 106 1.13 25.54 -12.48
N GLU A 107 1.41 25.18 -13.72
CA GLU A 107 1.49 23.79 -14.17
C GLU A 107 2.53 23.00 -13.36
N LYS A 108 3.76 23.52 -13.23
CA LYS A 108 4.81 22.87 -12.42
C LYS A 108 4.41 22.70 -10.96
N TYR A 109 3.75 23.69 -10.37
CA TYR A 109 3.25 23.57 -9.01
C TYR A 109 2.16 22.49 -8.90
N ALA A 110 1.17 22.48 -9.80
CA ALA A 110 0.13 21.46 -9.83
C ALA A 110 0.70 20.05 -10.06
N SER A 111 1.62 19.88 -11.02
CA SER A 111 2.29 18.60 -11.29
C SER A 111 3.10 18.10 -10.09
N SER A 112 3.78 18.99 -9.35
CA SER A 112 4.50 18.60 -8.13
C SER A 112 3.59 18.05 -7.02
N LEU A 113 2.33 18.53 -6.95
CA LEU A 113 1.33 17.99 -6.03
C LEU A 113 0.88 16.60 -6.48
N SER A 114 0.68 16.41 -7.79
CA SER A 114 0.37 15.09 -8.36
C SER A 114 1.48 14.06 -8.09
N GLU A 115 2.75 14.44 -8.22
CA GLU A 115 3.87 13.58 -7.85
C GLU A 115 3.86 13.18 -6.38
N THR A 116 3.42 14.07 -5.49
CA THR A 116 3.25 13.75 -4.07
C THR A 116 2.14 12.70 -3.87
N ASP A 117 1.00 12.86 -4.53
CA ASP A 117 -0.11 11.90 -4.47
C ASP A 117 0.29 10.53 -5.04
N LEU A 118 1.16 10.48 -6.05
CA LEU A 118 1.70 9.23 -6.59
C LEU A 118 2.55 8.48 -5.56
N VAL A 119 3.36 9.21 -4.77
CA VAL A 119 4.12 8.63 -3.67
C VAL A 119 3.17 8.13 -2.56
N GLU A 120 2.10 8.87 -2.25
CA GLU A 120 1.08 8.41 -1.29
C GLU A 120 0.39 7.11 -1.75
N LEU A 121 0.04 7.01 -3.04
CA LEU A 121 -0.49 5.79 -3.64
C LEU A 121 0.49 4.62 -3.48
N THR A 122 1.78 4.85 -3.72
CA THR A 122 2.82 3.82 -3.56
C THR A 122 2.92 3.34 -2.12
N ILE A 123 2.92 4.27 -1.16
CA ILE A 123 2.89 3.94 0.29
C ILE A 123 1.64 3.12 0.62
N ALA A 124 0.47 3.50 0.09
CA ALA A 124 -0.78 2.79 0.34
C ALA A 124 -0.74 1.35 -0.19
N LYS A 125 -0.23 1.13 -1.42
CA LYS A 125 -0.06 -0.21 -2.01
C LYS A 125 0.89 -1.09 -1.18
N LYS A 126 2.02 -0.54 -0.74
CA LYS A 126 2.98 -1.25 0.13
C LYS A 126 2.38 -1.62 1.49
N LYS A 127 1.66 -0.69 2.14
CA LYS A 127 0.98 -0.97 3.42
C LYS A 127 -0.10 -2.04 3.28
N LEU A 128 -0.84 -2.03 2.16
CA LEU A 128 -1.83 -3.07 1.88
C LEU A 128 -1.16 -4.43 1.69
N ALA A 129 -0.08 -4.52 0.91
CA ALA A 129 0.67 -5.75 0.73
C ALA A 129 1.18 -6.32 2.06
N MET A 130 1.73 -5.48 2.93
CA MET A 130 2.15 -5.87 4.28
C MET A 130 0.98 -6.40 5.11
N ALA A 131 -0.17 -5.72 5.09
CA ALA A 131 -1.35 -6.14 5.84
C ALA A 131 -1.91 -7.49 5.36
N VAL A 132 -1.95 -7.71 4.05
CA VAL A 132 -2.36 -9.00 3.44
C VAL A 132 -1.43 -10.12 3.87
N ALA A 133 -0.12 -9.90 3.77
CA ALA A 133 0.88 -10.89 4.19
C ALA A 133 0.81 -11.22 5.69
N GLN A 134 0.65 -10.22 6.56
CA GLN A 134 0.47 -10.46 7.99
C GLN A 134 -0.80 -11.28 8.28
N SER A 135 -1.92 -10.91 7.64
CA SER A 135 -3.18 -11.63 7.79
C SER A 135 -3.09 -13.08 7.29
N TYR A 136 -2.38 -13.31 6.18
CA TYR A 136 -2.07 -14.65 5.67
C TYR A 136 -1.31 -15.51 6.69
N TYR A 137 -0.25 -14.97 7.31
CA TYR A 137 0.52 -15.71 8.31
C TYR A 137 -0.28 -15.97 9.60
N ARG A 138 -1.23 -15.10 9.96
CA ARG A 138 -2.17 -15.35 11.06
C ARG A 138 -3.11 -16.50 10.74
N LEU A 139 -3.68 -16.54 9.54
CA LEU A 139 -4.54 -17.65 9.09
C LEU A 139 -3.80 -18.98 9.08
N TYR A 140 -2.57 -19.00 8.56
CA TYR A 140 -1.70 -20.16 8.61
C TYR A 140 -1.51 -20.66 10.05
N ALA A 141 -1.15 -19.76 10.98
CA ALA A 141 -0.89 -20.13 12.36
C ALA A 141 -2.14 -20.65 13.10
N LEU A 142 -3.30 -20.04 12.83
CA LEU A 142 -4.58 -20.50 13.39
C LEU A 142 -4.92 -21.91 12.88
N LYS A 143 -4.71 -22.16 11.58
CA LYS A 143 -5.00 -23.45 10.97
C LYS A 143 -4.07 -24.55 11.49
N GLU A 144 -2.77 -24.29 11.54
CA GLU A 144 -1.78 -25.22 12.08
C GLU A 144 -2.07 -25.58 13.55
N LYS A 145 -2.46 -24.59 14.37
CA LYS A 145 -2.84 -24.86 15.77
C LYS A 145 -4.09 -25.72 15.87
N GLU A 146 -5.07 -25.50 15.01
CA GLU A 146 -6.28 -26.34 14.95
C GLU A 146 -5.90 -27.80 14.67
N ASP A 147 -5.01 -28.02 13.70
CA ASP A 147 -4.59 -29.35 13.27
C ASP A 147 -3.73 -30.05 14.34
N ILE A 148 -2.86 -29.32 15.04
CA ILE A 148 -2.11 -29.85 16.20
C ILE A 148 -3.04 -30.22 17.35
N LEU A 149 -4.04 -29.39 17.67
CA LEU A 149 -5.02 -29.73 18.70
C LEU A 149 -5.86 -30.95 18.31
N ALA A 150 -6.23 -31.11 17.03
CA ALA A 150 -6.94 -32.29 16.56
C ALA A 150 -6.13 -33.57 16.76
N LYS A 151 -4.83 -33.55 16.42
CA LYS A 151 -3.90 -34.68 16.66
C LYS A 151 -3.76 -34.99 18.15
N ASN A 152 -3.66 -33.96 18.99
CA ASN A 152 -3.54 -34.13 20.44
C ASN A 152 -4.84 -34.69 21.06
N ILE A 153 -6.03 -34.27 20.60
CA ILE A 153 -7.31 -34.85 21.03
C ILE A 153 -7.38 -36.34 20.66
N GLU A 154 -6.97 -36.71 19.46
CA GLU A 154 -6.92 -38.11 19.03
C GLU A 154 -5.94 -38.94 19.87
N LEU A 155 -4.79 -38.36 20.22
CA LEU A 155 -3.82 -38.99 21.11
C LEU A 155 -4.40 -39.22 22.52
N LEU A 156 -5.09 -38.23 23.08
CA LEU A 156 -5.76 -38.37 24.38
C LEU A 156 -6.87 -39.43 24.37
N ASN A 157 -7.56 -39.65 23.24
CA ASN A 157 -8.51 -40.77 23.11
C ASN A 157 -7.81 -42.14 23.18
N THR A 158 -6.58 -42.23 22.68
CA THR A 158 -5.76 -43.44 22.80
C THR A 158 -5.34 -43.67 24.25
N TYR A 159 -4.94 -42.61 24.94
CA TYR A 159 -4.60 -42.65 26.36
C TYR A 159 -5.77 -42.96 27.28
N GLU A 160 -6.97 -42.46 26.98
CA GLU A 160 -8.18 -42.83 27.71
C GLU A 160 -8.47 -44.33 27.62
N ARG A 161 -8.36 -44.92 26.43
CA ARG A 161 -8.54 -46.38 26.26
C ARG A 161 -7.54 -47.18 27.10
N MET A 162 -6.27 -46.78 27.09
CA MET A 162 -5.23 -47.43 27.91
C MET A 162 -5.52 -47.29 29.40
N ALA A 163 -5.91 -46.09 29.85
CA ALA A 163 -6.22 -45.83 31.25
C ALA A 163 -7.45 -46.62 31.72
N LEU A 164 -8.50 -46.74 30.90
CA LEU A 164 -9.69 -47.56 31.20
C LEU A 164 -9.33 -49.03 31.39
N THR A 165 -8.53 -49.61 30.49
CA THR A 165 -8.05 -50.99 30.64
C THR A 165 -7.24 -51.16 31.92
N SER A 166 -6.39 -50.19 32.28
CA SER A 166 -5.62 -50.21 33.54
C SER A 166 -6.49 -50.10 34.79
N VAL A 167 -7.62 -49.38 34.73
CA VAL A 167 -8.61 -49.32 35.82
C VAL A 167 -9.33 -50.65 35.97
N GLU A 168 -9.74 -51.30 34.88
CA GLU A 168 -10.42 -52.60 34.89
C GLU A 168 -9.57 -53.71 35.54
N ILE A 169 -8.25 -53.68 35.34
CA ILE A 169 -7.31 -54.63 35.96
C ILE A 169 -6.80 -54.19 37.34
N GLY A 170 -7.37 -53.12 37.92
CA GLY A 170 -7.06 -52.62 39.25
C GLY A 170 -5.69 -51.95 39.41
N LYS A 171 -5.04 -51.57 38.30
CA LYS A 171 -3.69 -50.96 38.28
C LYS A 171 -3.72 -49.43 38.19
N ALA A 172 -4.88 -48.81 37.94
CA ALA A 172 -5.03 -47.36 37.86
C ALA A 172 -6.30 -46.87 38.59
N SER A 173 -6.32 -45.58 38.93
CA SER A 173 -7.46 -44.92 39.55
C SER A 173 -8.44 -44.37 38.50
N ALA A 174 -9.74 -44.48 38.77
CA ALA A 174 -10.78 -43.83 37.95
C ALA A 174 -10.60 -42.29 37.88
N VAL A 175 -9.92 -41.69 38.85
CA VAL A 175 -9.56 -40.27 38.85
C VAL A 175 -8.66 -39.91 37.66
N SER A 176 -7.76 -40.81 37.25
CA SER A 176 -6.86 -40.58 36.10
C SER A 176 -7.64 -40.50 34.78
N VAL A 177 -8.70 -41.31 34.65
CA VAL A 177 -9.61 -41.27 33.49
C VAL A 177 -10.41 -39.96 33.46
N LEU A 178 -10.97 -39.53 34.60
CA LEU A 178 -11.68 -38.25 34.68
C LEU A 178 -10.77 -37.06 34.34
N ARG A 179 -9.50 -37.10 34.75
CA ARG A 179 -8.51 -36.06 34.46
C ARG A 179 -8.22 -35.98 32.95
N LEU A 180 -8.11 -37.13 32.27
CA LEU A 180 -8.02 -37.23 30.81
C LEU A 180 -9.22 -36.60 30.10
N GLN A 181 -10.44 -36.93 30.55
CA GLN A 181 -11.68 -36.38 29.97
C GLN A 181 -11.78 -34.86 30.17
N ILE A 182 -11.40 -34.34 31.34
CA ILE A 182 -11.30 -32.89 31.58
C ILE A 182 -10.33 -32.27 30.57
N ARG A 183 -9.18 -32.89 30.35
CA ARG A 183 -8.18 -32.39 29.41
C ARG A 183 -8.67 -32.41 27.96
N GLN A 184 -9.33 -33.48 27.53
CA GLN A 184 -9.96 -33.54 26.22
C GLN A 184 -10.97 -32.39 26.05
N ASN A 185 -11.81 -32.14 27.06
CA ASN A 185 -12.77 -31.03 27.03
C ASN A 185 -12.08 -29.66 26.88
N GLU A 186 -10.97 -29.43 27.58
CA GLU A 186 -10.16 -28.21 27.43
C GLU A 186 -9.58 -28.06 26.03
N LEU A 187 -9.06 -29.13 25.42
CA LEU A 187 -8.52 -29.10 24.06
C LEU A 187 -9.61 -28.87 23.01
N VAL A 188 -10.77 -29.51 23.18
CA VAL A 188 -11.94 -29.28 22.32
C VAL A 188 -12.39 -27.82 22.42
N GLN A 189 -12.48 -27.27 23.63
CA GLN A 189 -12.80 -25.85 23.83
C GLN A 189 -11.79 -24.95 23.10
N LYS A 190 -10.48 -25.16 23.29
CA LYS A 190 -9.43 -24.38 22.63
C LYS A 190 -9.52 -24.46 21.11
N LYS A 191 -9.78 -25.65 20.56
CA LYS A 191 -9.97 -25.85 19.12
C LYS A 191 -11.17 -25.07 18.60
N LEU A 192 -12.31 -25.12 19.28
CA LEU A 192 -13.52 -24.39 18.88
C LEU A 192 -13.31 -22.87 18.92
N VAL A 193 -12.54 -22.36 19.89
CA VAL A 193 -12.15 -20.94 19.93
C VAL A 193 -11.27 -20.58 18.73
N LEU A 194 -10.24 -21.38 18.42
CA LEU A 194 -9.38 -21.15 17.26
C LEU A 194 -10.15 -21.19 15.93
N GLN A 195 -11.20 -22.00 15.82
CA GLN A 195 -12.08 -21.99 14.65
C GLN A 195 -12.83 -20.66 14.52
N GLN A 196 -13.30 -20.07 15.63
CA GLN A 196 -13.91 -18.73 15.60
C GLN A 196 -12.89 -17.65 15.23
N ASP A 197 -11.68 -17.73 15.78
CA ASP A 197 -10.59 -16.81 15.44
C ASP A 197 -10.22 -16.91 13.95
N TYR A 198 -10.18 -18.14 13.40
CA TYR A 198 -9.92 -18.38 11.98
C TYR A 198 -11.02 -17.75 11.11
N LEU A 199 -12.30 -17.95 11.46
CA LEU A 199 -13.41 -17.35 10.73
C LEU A 199 -13.30 -15.82 10.72
N ALA A 200 -13.00 -15.20 11.87
CA ALA A 200 -12.85 -13.75 11.98
C ALA A 200 -11.66 -13.21 11.17
N GLU A 201 -10.51 -13.88 11.23
CA GLU A 201 -9.35 -13.50 10.43
C GLU A 201 -9.60 -13.74 8.93
N ASN A 202 -10.36 -14.77 8.56
CA ASN A 202 -10.70 -15.06 7.17
C ASN A 202 -11.59 -13.96 6.58
N VAL A 203 -12.53 -13.42 7.36
CA VAL A 203 -13.27 -12.21 6.99
C VAL A 203 -12.31 -11.03 6.78
N THR A 204 -11.39 -10.81 7.72
CA THR A 204 -10.40 -9.73 7.62
C THR A 204 -9.58 -9.84 6.34
N PHE A 205 -9.07 -11.02 6.03
CA PHE A 205 -8.29 -11.29 4.83
C PHE A 205 -9.10 -11.03 3.56
N ASN A 206 -10.31 -11.62 3.44
CA ASN A 206 -11.17 -11.41 2.28
C ASN A 206 -11.56 -9.93 2.08
N LYS A 207 -11.71 -9.15 3.17
CA LYS A 207 -12.00 -7.71 3.08
C LYS A 207 -10.77 -6.86 2.76
N LEU A 208 -9.55 -7.33 3.04
CA LEU A 208 -8.33 -6.72 2.48
C LEU A 208 -8.28 -6.91 0.94
N LEU A 209 -8.74 -8.05 0.44
CA LEU A 209 -8.85 -8.34 -1.00
C LEU A 209 -10.06 -7.68 -1.67
N ASN A 210 -10.98 -7.12 -0.88
CA ASN A 210 -12.27 -6.61 -1.33
C ASN A 210 -13.12 -7.66 -2.07
N ARG A 211 -13.17 -8.88 -1.55
CA ARG A 211 -14.09 -9.92 -2.02
C ARG A 211 -15.50 -9.73 -1.43
N ASP A 212 -16.52 -9.87 -2.27
CA ASP A 212 -17.93 -9.77 -1.85
C ASP A 212 -18.31 -10.96 -0.98
N GLU A 213 -18.08 -12.17 -1.49
CA GLU A 213 -18.26 -13.43 -0.77
C GLU A 213 -16.99 -13.80 0.00
N ILE A 214 -17.17 -14.34 1.20
CA ILE A 214 -16.06 -14.88 2.01
C ILE A 214 -15.78 -16.28 1.47
N SER A 215 -14.66 -16.45 0.79
CA SER A 215 -14.20 -17.76 0.35
C SER A 215 -13.11 -18.29 1.30
N ASP A 216 -12.94 -19.61 1.32
CA ASP A 216 -11.74 -20.20 1.89
C ASP A 216 -10.51 -19.78 1.09
N ILE A 217 -9.37 -19.77 1.76
CA ILE A 217 -8.09 -19.40 1.17
C ILE A 217 -7.17 -20.62 1.11
N THR A 218 -6.41 -20.73 0.02
CA THR A 218 -5.37 -21.74 -0.09
C THR A 218 -4.14 -21.29 0.67
N LEU A 219 -3.80 -22.04 1.72
CA LEU A 219 -2.59 -21.84 2.50
C LEU A 219 -1.49 -22.79 2.00
N ILE A 220 -0.24 -22.38 2.18
CA ILE A 220 0.92 -23.25 2.02
C ILE A 220 0.92 -24.33 3.10
N ASP A 221 1.30 -25.56 2.74
CA ASP A 221 1.32 -26.71 3.65
C ASP A 221 2.32 -26.58 4.80
N THR A 222 3.47 -25.94 4.59
CA THR A 222 4.51 -25.83 5.62
C THR A 222 5.33 -24.55 5.46
N LEU A 223 5.44 -23.78 6.53
CA LEU A 223 6.31 -22.62 6.67
C LEU A 223 7.49 -22.95 7.59
N THR A 224 8.70 -22.81 7.07
CA THR A 224 9.94 -23.02 7.83
C THR A 224 10.73 -21.73 7.95
N ILE A 225 11.23 -21.43 9.14
CA ILE A 225 12.16 -20.31 9.34
C ILE A 225 13.49 -20.63 8.61
N PRO A 226 13.99 -19.74 7.73
CA PRO A 226 15.27 -19.94 7.07
C PRO A 226 16.43 -20.07 8.06
N SER A 227 17.35 -20.99 7.79
CA SER A 227 18.53 -21.25 8.64
C SER A 227 19.58 -20.14 8.59
N GLU A 228 19.68 -19.43 7.47
CA GLU A 228 20.62 -18.32 7.32
C GLU A 228 20.07 -17.03 7.94
N GLU A 229 20.94 -16.27 8.58
CA GLU A 229 20.63 -14.89 8.97
C GLU A 229 20.65 -14.02 7.71
N MET A 230 19.52 -13.35 7.45
CA MET A 230 19.46 -12.35 6.39
C MET A 230 20.23 -11.12 6.85
N ILE A 231 21.31 -10.77 6.14
CA ILE A 231 22.01 -9.50 6.35
C ILE A 231 21.08 -8.39 5.90
N GLU A 232 20.75 -7.49 6.82
CA GLU A 232 19.88 -6.35 6.51
C GLU A 232 20.71 -5.13 6.13
N ASP A 233 20.43 -4.58 4.95
CA ASP A 233 20.94 -3.28 4.55
C ASP A 233 19.90 -2.19 4.86
N PHE A 234 20.18 -1.45 5.93
CA PHE A 234 19.34 -0.32 6.37
C PHE A 234 19.57 0.96 5.56
N SER A 235 20.49 0.97 4.59
CA SER A 235 20.71 2.13 3.71
C SER A 235 19.45 2.47 2.90
N SER A 236 18.66 1.46 2.55
CA SER A 236 17.37 1.53 1.86
C SER A 236 16.33 2.40 2.58
N LEU A 237 16.43 2.54 3.92
CA LEU A 237 15.47 3.35 4.68
C LEU A 237 15.49 4.82 4.25
N GLN A 238 16.63 5.35 3.83
CA GLN A 238 16.74 6.76 3.39
C GLN A 238 15.95 7.05 2.10
N ILE A 239 15.75 6.03 1.25
CA ILE A 239 15.00 6.13 0.01
C ILE A 239 13.57 5.58 0.14
N HIS A 240 13.13 5.27 1.35
CA HIS A 240 11.81 4.72 1.60
C HIS A 240 10.69 5.70 1.18
N PRO A 241 9.60 5.25 0.52
CA PRO A 241 8.55 6.13 0.02
C PRO A 241 7.94 7.08 1.05
N GLU A 242 7.80 6.66 2.32
CA GLU A 242 7.32 7.54 3.39
C GLU A 242 8.23 8.75 3.65
N LEU A 243 9.55 8.63 3.42
CA LEU A 243 10.48 9.75 3.52
C LEU A 243 10.55 10.54 2.21
N LEU A 244 10.50 9.86 1.06
CA LEU A 244 10.44 10.51 -0.26
C LEU A 244 9.22 11.44 -0.38
N LYS A 245 8.12 11.11 0.28
CA LYS A 245 6.94 11.98 0.35
C LYS A 245 7.28 13.39 0.85
N TYR A 246 8.13 13.49 1.87
CA TYR A 246 8.54 14.80 2.40
C TYR A 246 9.44 15.56 1.42
N ASP A 247 10.26 14.86 0.65
CA ASP A 247 11.05 15.49 -0.42
C ASP A 247 10.16 16.03 -1.53
N LYS A 248 9.11 15.30 -1.91
CA LYS A 248 8.11 15.75 -2.90
C LYS A 248 7.25 16.90 -2.40
N LEU A 249 6.84 16.87 -1.13
CA LEU A 249 6.18 18.01 -0.50
C LEU A 249 7.10 19.23 -0.46
N TYR A 250 8.38 19.07 -0.12
CA TYR A 250 9.35 20.16 -0.09
C TYR A 250 9.56 20.76 -1.50
N GLU A 251 9.69 19.91 -2.51
CA GLU A 251 9.74 20.31 -3.91
C GLU A 251 8.47 21.09 -4.32
N SER A 252 7.29 20.62 -3.90
CA SER A 252 6.03 21.32 -4.18
C SER A 252 5.95 22.70 -3.53
N ILE A 253 6.43 22.87 -2.29
CA ILE A 253 6.53 24.19 -1.66
C ILE A 253 7.54 25.09 -2.40
N SER A 254 8.60 24.50 -2.96
CA SER A 254 9.56 25.24 -3.79
C SER A 254 8.92 25.71 -5.11
N GLN A 255 8.10 24.87 -5.76
CA GLN A 255 7.33 25.28 -6.94
C GLN A 255 6.24 26.31 -6.59
N SER A 256 5.60 26.19 -5.43
CA SER A 256 4.68 27.21 -4.89
C SER A 256 5.36 28.58 -4.76
N GLU A 257 6.64 28.61 -4.31
CA GLU A 257 7.39 29.87 -4.25
C GLU A 257 7.71 30.43 -5.63
N HIS A 258 8.14 29.58 -6.58
CA HIS A 258 8.34 30.01 -7.97
C HIS A 258 7.05 30.59 -8.58
N LEU A 259 5.91 29.97 -8.32
CA LEU A 259 4.60 30.46 -8.74
C LEU A 259 4.29 31.81 -8.08
N ASN A 260 4.45 31.93 -6.76
CA ASN A 260 4.21 33.17 -6.01
C ASN A 260 5.02 34.35 -6.57
N LEU A 261 6.30 34.13 -6.90
CA LEU A 261 7.15 35.16 -7.52
C LEU A 261 6.71 35.53 -8.94
N LYS A 262 6.22 34.56 -9.73
CA LYS A 262 5.71 34.79 -11.09
C LYS A 262 4.34 35.47 -11.10
N GLU A 263 3.49 35.22 -10.10
CA GLU A 263 2.21 35.92 -9.93
C GLU A 263 2.36 37.33 -9.38
N ALA A 264 3.52 37.66 -8.79
CA ALA A 264 3.87 39.03 -8.40
C ALA A 264 4.33 39.89 -9.60
N ALA A 265 4.52 39.30 -10.78
CA ALA A 265 4.87 40.03 -11.99
C ALA A 265 3.63 40.71 -12.63
N PRO A 266 3.81 41.75 -13.45
CA PRO A 266 2.70 42.42 -14.12
C PRO A 266 1.90 41.50 -15.05
N MET A 267 0.67 41.90 -15.38
CA MET A 267 -0.11 41.29 -16.48
C MET A 267 -0.27 42.30 -17.61
N PHE A 268 -0.35 41.83 -18.85
CA PHE A 268 -0.60 42.67 -20.01
C PHE A 268 -1.98 42.38 -20.57
N GLY A 269 -2.74 43.41 -20.91
CA GLY A 269 -4.03 43.27 -21.55
C GLY A 269 -4.02 43.83 -22.96
N LEU A 270 -4.56 43.09 -23.91
CA LEU A 270 -4.90 43.61 -25.23
C LEU A 270 -6.41 43.75 -25.31
N GLY A 271 -6.87 44.87 -25.83
CA GLY A 271 -8.30 45.12 -26.00
C GLY A 271 -8.64 45.93 -27.24
N LEU A 272 -9.92 45.95 -27.55
CA LEU A 272 -10.48 46.71 -28.66
C LEU A 272 -11.81 47.28 -28.21
N ASP A 273 -11.92 48.60 -28.29
CA ASP A 273 -13.16 49.32 -28.08
C ASP A 273 -13.74 49.74 -29.43
N TYR A 274 -15.02 49.45 -29.62
CA TYR A 274 -15.85 49.99 -30.70
C TYR A 274 -16.88 50.94 -30.10
N ILE A 275 -16.87 52.18 -30.53
CA ILE A 275 -17.77 53.22 -30.04
C ILE A 275 -18.63 53.72 -31.20
N ALA A 276 -19.94 53.52 -31.07
CA ALA A 276 -20.92 53.98 -32.05
C ALA A 276 -21.15 55.49 -31.90
N VAL A 277 -21.05 56.24 -33.01
CA VAL A 277 -21.20 57.70 -33.04
C VAL A 277 -22.39 58.08 -33.91
N ALA A 278 -23.29 58.93 -33.41
CA ALA A 278 -24.41 59.40 -34.22
C ALA A 278 -24.01 60.60 -35.10
N GLU A 279 -24.61 60.71 -36.27
CA GLU A 279 -24.41 61.85 -37.17
C GLU A 279 -24.94 63.16 -36.58
N ARG A 280 -24.28 64.28 -36.92
CA ARG A 280 -24.76 65.62 -36.57
C ARG A 280 -25.75 66.11 -37.63
N PRO A 281 -26.96 66.54 -37.24
CA PRO A 281 -28.03 66.90 -38.20
C PRO A 281 -27.72 68.14 -39.05
N ASP A 282 -26.92 69.09 -38.54
CA ASP A 282 -26.68 70.38 -39.20
C ASP A 282 -25.31 70.49 -39.90
N MET A 283 -24.60 69.37 -40.10
CA MET A 283 -23.27 69.35 -40.72
C MET A 283 -23.15 68.22 -41.74
N ASN A 284 -22.56 68.50 -42.91
CA ASN A 284 -22.34 67.49 -43.94
C ASN A 284 -20.87 67.47 -44.38
N PHE A 285 -20.13 66.45 -43.94
CA PHE A 285 -18.73 66.21 -44.29
C PHE A 285 -18.46 64.70 -44.28
N SER A 286 -17.36 64.27 -44.93
CA SER A 286 -17.09 62.87 -45.26
C SER A 286 -17.01 61.87 -44.09
N ASP A 287 -16.75 62.34 -42.87
CA ASP A 287 -16.62 61.51 -41.67
C ASP A 287 -17.72 61.78 -40.62
N ASN A 288 -18.85 62.43 -40.98
CA ASN A 288 -19.96 62.65 -40.05
C ASN A 288 -20.52 61.29 -39.57
N GLY A 289 -20.74 61.14 -38.26
CA GLY A 289 -21.21 59.87 -37.66
C GLY A 289 -20.21 58.71 -37.73
N LYS A 290 -18.94 58.97 -38.06
CA LYS A 290 -17.95 57.90 -38.14
C LYS A 290 -17.63 57.31 -36.77
N ASP A 291 -17.86 56.00 -36.66
CA ASP A 291 -17.56 55.21 -35.47
C ASP A 291 -16.06 55.22 -35.13
N ILE A 292 -15.77 54.99 -33.85
CA ILE A 292 -14.40 54.97 -33.33
C ILE A 292 -14.01 53.52 -33.06
N LEU A 293 -12.87 53.12 -33.62
CA LEU A 293 -12.19 51.89 -33.28
C LEU A 293 -10.92 52.23 -32.49
N MET A 294 -10.82 51.74 -31.26
CA MET A 294 -9.73 52.09 -30.34
C MET A 294 -9.04 50.81 -29.83
N PRO A 295 -7.89 50.42 -30.40
CA PRO A 295 -7.08 49.36 -29.83
C PRO A 295 -6.46 49.83 -28.51
N MET A 296 -6.47 48.95 -27.52
CA MET A 296 -5.95 49.22 -26.18
C MET A 296 -4.86 48.24 -25.82
N VAL A 297 -3.80 48.78 -25.21
CA VAL A 297 -2.79 48.00 -24.49
C VAL A 297 -2.82 48.45 -23.04
N SER A 298 -2.91 47.51 -22.11
CA SER A 298 -2.94 47.79 -20.67
C SER A 298 -1.87 46.97 -19.95
N ILE A 299 -1.35 47.52 -18.85
CA ILE A 299 -0.44 46.81 -17.95
C ILE A 299 -1.00 46.91 -16.52
N SER A 300 -1.17 45.77 -15.86
CA SER A 300 -1.60 45.68 -14.47
C SER A 300 -0.39 45.34 -13.61
N ILE A 301 0.02 46.26 -12.73
CA ILE A 301 1.21 46.11 -11.88
C ILE A 301 0.75 46.00 -10.42
N PRO A 302 1.05 44.89 -9.71
CA PRO A 302 0.77 44.79 -8.29
C PRO A 302 1.76 45.65 -7.50
N ILE A 303 1.28 46.79 -6.97
CA ILE A 303 2.11 47.76 -6.22
C ILE A 303 2.21 47.37 -4.73
N PHE A 304 1.12 46.84 -4.15
CA PHE A 304 1.03 46.49 -2.73
C PHE A 304 1.36 45.00 -2.49
N ASN A 305 2.65 44.66 -2.49
CA ASN A 305 3.12 43.27 -2.52
C ASN A 305 3.24 42.57 -1.15
N ASN A 306 2.53 43.04 -0.13
CA ASN A 306 2.54 42.42 1.20
C ASN A 306 2.00 40.98 1.15
N LYS A 307 1.02 40.69 0.28
CA LYS A 307 0.51 39.34 0.02
C LYS A 307 1.64 38.38 -0.37
N TYR A 308 2.38 38.71 -1.43
CA TYR A 308 3.44 37.85 -1.97
C TYR A 308 4.60 37.67 -0.97
N LYS A 309 5.00 38.75 -0.26
CA LYS A 309 6.01 38.67 0.81
C LYS A 309 5.58 37.74 1.95
N SER A 310 4.32 37.81 2.36
CA SER A 310 3.76 36.93 3.39
C SER A 310 3.76 35.48 2.93
N VAL A 311 3.33 35.19 1.70
CA VAL A 311 3.34 33.84 1.13
C VAL A 311 4.75 33.29 1.05
N SER A 312 5.75 34.08 0.63
CA SER A 312 7.16 33.65 0.63
C SER A 312 7.64 33.26 2.04
N ARG A 313 7.30 34.07 3.06
CA ARG A 313 7.64 33.73 4.44
C ARG A 313 6.94 32.45 4.90
N GLN A 314 5.68 32.24 4.52
CA GLN A 314 4.96 31.00 4.83
C GLN A 314 5.60 29.78 4.13
N ASN A 315 6.01 29.91 2.88
CA ASN A 315 6.69 28.83 2.14
C ASN A 315 8.02 28.44 2.82
N THR A 316 8.82 29.42 3.28
CA THR A 316 10.03 29.13 4.08
C THR A 316 9.70 28.38 5.38
N LEU A 317 8.68 28.81 6.12
CA LEU A 317 8.26 28.14 7.36
C LEU A 317 7.74 26.72 7.10
N LYS A 318 6.98 26.51 6.02
CA LYS A 318 6.53 25.18 5.60
C LYS A 318 7.69 24.27 5.22
N GLN A 319 8.74 24.79 4.59
CA GLN A 319 9.96 24.02 4.31
C GLN A 319 10.67 23.60 5.60
N GLU A 320 10.83 24.51 6.57
CA GLU A 320 11.38 24.20 7.89
C GLU A 320 10.54 23.14 8.63
N GLU A 321 9.21 23.27 8.58
CA GLU A 321 8.26 22.30 9.13
C GLU A 321 8.43 20.92 8.50
N LEU A 322 8.48 20.83 7.16
CA LEU A 322 8.61 19.57 6.43
C LEU A 322 9.93 18.86 6.75
N LEU A 323 11.03 19.60 6.94
CA LEU A 323 12.32 19.03 7.37
C LEU A 323 12.22 18.43 8.78
N ALA A 324 11.57 19.13 9.72
CA ALA A 324 11.35 18.62 11.07
C ALA A 324 10.43 17.38 11.06
N GLN A 325 9.35 17.40 10.27
CA GLN A 325 8.45 16.26 10.13
C GLN A 325 9.13 15.05 9.47
N LYS A 326 10.01 15.28 8.48
CA LYS A 326 10.81 14.23 7.86
C LYS A 326 11.75 13.57 8.87
N GLN A 327 12.41 14.37 9.71
CA GLN A 327 13.28 13.86 10.77
C GLN A 327 12.51 13.04 11.81
N ASP A 328 11.36 13.54 12.27
CA ASP A 328 10.50 12.80 13.20
C ASP A 328 10.04 11.47 12.58
N ARG A 329 9.58 11.50 11.32
CA ARG A 329 9.20 10.30 10.58
C ARG A 329 10.36 9.32 10.49
N GLN A 330 11.55 9.77 10.15
CA GLN A 330 12.75 8.93 10.07
C GLN A 330 13.06 8.25 11.41
N ASN A 331 13.01 9.00 12.51
CA ASN A 331 13.21 8.45 13.86
C ASN A 331 12.17 7.36 14.18
N ASN A 332 10.92 7.58 13.79
CA ASN A 332 9.83 6.65 14.01
C ASN A 332 9.99 5.37 13.18
N LEU A 333 10.31 5.51 11.88
CA LEU A 333 10.55 4.36 11.00
C LEU A 333 11.76 3.55 11.46
N MET A 334 12.85 4.20 11.87
CA MET A 334 14.02 3.52 12.43
C MET A 334 13.66 2.74 13.69
N THR A 335 12.84 3.32 14.58
CA THR A 335 12.37 2.64 15.80
C THR A 335 11.52 1.41 15.47
N GLN A 336 10.60 1.53 14.51
CA GLN A 336 9.74 0.43 14.06
C GLN A 336 10.56 -0.69 13.42
N LEU A 337 11.52 -0.34 12.57
CA LEU A 337 12.43 -1.29 11.93
C LEU A 337 13.27 -2.06 12.95
N GLN A 338 13.93 -1.35 13.87
CA GLN A 338 14.72 -1.99 14.94
C GLN A 338 13.86 -2.89 15.84
N THR A 339 12.62 -2.48 16.11
CA THR A 339 11.66 -3.32 16.85
C THR A 339 11.30 -4.59 16.08
N ALA A 340 11.07 -4.47 14.77
CA ALA A 340 10.75 -5.61 13.91
C ALA A 340 11.93 -6.59 13.82
N VAL A 341 13.16 -6.10 13.63
CA VAL A 341 14.38 -6.92 13.63
C VAL A 341 14.55 -7.66 14.96
N ARG A 342 14.43 -6.94 16.07
CA ARG A 342 14.50 -7.54 17.42
C ARG A 342 13.45 -8.64 17.59
N ASN A 343 12.20 -8.37 17.22
CA ASN A 343 11.10 -9.32 17.38
C ASN A 343 11.27 -10.55 16.47
N ARG A 344 11.74 -10.37 15.23
CA ARG A 344 12.07 -11.48 14.32
C ARG A 344 13.16 -12.37 14.92
N ASN A 345 14.24 -11.76 15.41
CA ASN A 345 15.36 -12.49 16.01
C ASN A 345 14.94 -13.22 17.29
N ALA A 346 14.14 -12.57 18.15
CA ALA A 346 13.57 -13.21 19.33
C ALA A 346 12.67 -14.40 18.96
N ALA A 347 11.86 -14.27 17.89
CA ALA A 347 11.03 -15.36 17.39
C ALA A 347 11.88 -16.54 16.88
N ARG A 348 13.00 -16.28 16.21
CA ARG A 348 13.96 -17.32 15.79
C ARG A 348 14.59 -18.04 17.00
N ILE A 349 15.06 -17.30 18.00
CA ILE A 349 15.62 -17.87 19.24
C ILE A 349 14.58 -18.74 19.95
N SER A 350 13.33 -18.26 20.04
CA SER A 350 12.22 -19.02 20.60
C SER A 350 11.98 -20.31 19.81
N TYR A 351 11.87 -20.23 18.48
CA TYR A 351 11.68 -21.38 17.59
C TYR A 351 12.75 -22.47 17.81
N GLU A 352 14.03 -22.09 17.80
CA GLU A 352 15.14 -23.03 18.00
C GLU A 352 15.11 -23.67 19.40
N THR A 353 14.71 -22.89 20.41
CA THR A 353 14.57 -23.38 21.79
C THR A 353 13.43 -24.39 21.89
N GLN A 354 12.27 -24.10 21.30
CA GLN A 354 11.12 -25.00 21.34
C GLN A 354 11.31 -26.26 20.51
N LEU A 355 12.05 -26.19 19.39
CA LEU A 355 12.46 -27.39 18.67
C LEU A 355 13.26 -28.35 19.56
N LYS A 356 14.22 -27.83 20.33
CA LYS A 356 15.03 -28.65 21.27
C LYS A 356 14.18 -29.20 22.41
N ASN A 357 13.34 -28.37 23.03
CA ASN A 357 12.45 -28.76 24.12
C ASN A 357 11.44 -29.83 23.68
N LEU A 358 10.87 -29.68 22.47
CA LEU A 358 9.97 -30.68 21.90
C LEU A 358 10.67 -32.02 21.66
N GLY A 359 11.92 -32.00 21.18
CA GLY A 359 12.74 -33.20 21.06
C GLY A 359 13.00 -33.89 22.41
N GLN A 360 13.31 -33.12 23.46
CA GLN A 360 13.48 -33.66 24.82
C GLN A 360 12.19 -34.23 25.39
N ALA A 361 11.06 -33.54 25.18
CA ALA A 361 9.75 -33.98 25.65
C ALA A 361 9.29 -35.27 24.94
N LYS A 362 9.58 -35.44 23.64
CA LYS A 362 9.32 -36.69 22.91
C LYS A 362 10.16 -37.86 23.44
N ASN A 363 11.44 -37.63 23.73
CA ASN A 363 12.28 -38.65 24.35
C ASN A 363 11.80 -39.04 25.76
N ALA A 364 11.37 -38.04 26.55
CA ALA A 364 10.83 -38.27 27.89
C ALA A 364 9.53 -39.09 27.83
N GLU A 365 8.62 -38.75 26.91
CA GLU A 365 7.39 -39.50 26.70
C GLU A 365 7.67 -40.97 26.38
N GLU A 366 8.59 -41.27 25.45
CA GLU A 366 8.90 -42.65 25.07
C GLU A 366 9.36 -43.49 26.28
N ILE A 367 10.16 -42.88 27.16
CA ILE A 367 10.63 -43.52 28.40
C ILE A 367 9.48 -43.72 29.39
N LEU A 368 8.63 -42.70 29.56
CA LEU A 368 7.51 -42.75 30.49
C LEU A 368 6.44 -43.77 30.06
N ILE A 369 6.12 -43.85 28.77
CA ILE A 369 5.18 -44.87 28.25
C ILE A 369 5.70 -46.28 28.55
N LYS A 370 6.98 -46.57 28.26
CA LYS A 370 7.60 -47.87 28.59
C LYS A 370 7.58 -48.16 30.09
N SER A 371 7.83 -47.14 30.91
CA SER A 371 7.81 -47.28 32.38
C SER A 371 6.38 -47.54 32.89
N TYR A 372 5.38 -46.89 32.30
CA TYR A 372 3.97 -47.10 32.61
C TYR A 372 3.51 -48.52 32.25
N GLU A 373 3.89 -49.02 31.07
CA GLU A 373 3.57 -50.40 30.65
C GLU A 373 4.15 -51.47 31.59
N THR A 374 5.33 -51.20 32.16
CA THR A 374 5.96 -52.06 33.18
C THR A 374 5.40 -51.87 34.59
N GLY A 375 4.47 -50.91 34.78
CA GLY A 375 3.82 -50.63 36.06
C GLY A 375 4.72 -49.92 37.08
N THR A 376 5.79 -49.27 36.64
CA THR A 376 6.78 -48.64 37.54
C THR A 376 6.46 -47.18 37.87
N ILE A 377 5.56 -46.54 37.12
CA ILE A 377 5.13 -45.14 37.31
C ILE A 377 3.61 -44.98 37.13
N ASP A 378 3.07 -43.82 37.55
CA ASP A 378 1.68 -43.43 37.32
C ASP A 378 1.53 -42.81 35.91
N PHE A 379 0.35 -42.97 35.31
CA PHE A 379 0.01 -42.38 34.02
C PHE A 379 0.04 -40.84 34.01
N ASN A 380 -0.08 -40.23 35.19
CA ASN A 380 -0.02 -38.77 35.35
C ASN A 380 1.29 -38.17 34.80
N ASP A 381 2.44 -38.86 34.96
CA ASP A 381 3.72 -38.36 34.46
C ASP A 381 3.73 -38.28 32.91
N VAL A 382 3.05 -39.23 32.24
CA VAL A 382 2.89 -39.23 30.78
C VAL A 382 2.04 -38.03 30.34
N LEU A 383 0.98 -37.72 31.07
CA LEU A 383 0.11 -36.57 30.79
C LEU A 383 0.82 -35.24 30.95
N ASP A 384 1.66 -35.09 31.97
CA ASP A 384 2.42 -33.87 32.22
C ASP A 384 3.41 -33.59 31.08
N VAL A 385 4.12 -34.62 30.60
CA VAL A 385 5.03 -34.49 29.45
C VAL A 385 4.26 -34.17 28.16
N GLN A 386 3.07 -34.73 27.99
CA GLN A 386 2.20 -34.42 26.86
C GLN A 386 1.70 -32.97 26.85
N GLU A 387 1.39 -32.42 28.02
CA GLU A 387 1.08 -30.99 28.15
C GLU A 387 2.29 -30.11 27.74
N LEU A 388 3.50 -30.51 28.12
CA LEU A 388 4.72 -29.82 27.69
C LEU A 388 4.90 -29.91 26.17
N GLN A 389 4.68 -31.07 25.55
CA GLN A 389 4.76 -31.22 24.09
C GLN A 389 3.78 -30.29 23.37
N LEU A 390 2.50 -30.32 23.74
CA LEU A 390 1.49 -29.45 23.12
C LEU A 390 1.83 -27.97 23.30
N LYS A 391 2.34 -27.59 24.47
CA LYS A 391 2.81 -26.23 24.73
C LYS A 391 3.93 -25.85 23.75
N PHE A 392 4.97 -26.68 23.62
CA PHE A 392 6.11 -26.40 22.74
C PHE A 392 5.70 -26.38 21.27
N GLU A 393 4.81 -27.27 20.84
CA GLU A 393 4.24 -27.28 19.49
C GLU A 393 3.47 -25.99 19.18
N THR A 394 2.66 -25.51 20.12
CA THR A 394 1.92 -24.25 19.98
C THR A 394 2.85 -23.04 19.94
N GLU A 395 3.86 -23.00 20.82
CA GLU A 395 4.87 -21.94 20.88
C GLU A 395 5.77 -21.91 19.62
N LEU A 396 6.00 -23.07 19.00
CA LEU A 396 6.71 -23.20 17.73
C LEU A 396 5.91 -22.53 16.59
N ILE A 397 4.61 -22.79 16.49
CA ILE A 397 3.74 -22.13 15.52
C ILE A 397 3.70 -20.61 15.75
N ASP A 398 3.58 -20.17 17.00
CA ASP A 398 3.61 -18.74 17.33
C ASP A 398 4.94 -18.08 16.97
N SER A 399 6.06 -18.80 17.12
CA SER A 399 7.38 -18.33 16.72
C SER A 399 7.49 -18.20 15.20
N ILE A 400 6.95 -19.16 14.43
CA ILE A 400 6.87 -19.07 12.95
C ILE A 400 6.04 -17.85 12.53
N LYS A 401 4.82 -17.72 13.06
CA LYS A 401 3.92 -16.59 12.78
C LYS A 401 4.61 -15.26 13.05
N MET A 402 5.17 -15.10 14.24
CA MET A 402 5.87 -13.89 14.65
C MET A 402 7.06 -13.61 13.72
N TYR A 403 7.87 -14.61 13.40
CA TYR A 403 9.00 -14.46 12.49
C TYR A 403 8.56 -13.86 11.14
N PHE A 404 7.53 -14.43 10.51
CA PHE A 404 7.08 -14.00 9.18
C PHE A 404 6.30 -12.68 9.21
N GLU A 405 5.51 -12.39 10.25
CA GLU A 405 4.89 -11.08 10.43
C GLU A 405 5.94 -9.96 10.53
N GLN A 406 7.01 -10.19 11.32
CA GLN A 406 8.09 -9.21 11.46
C GLN A 406 8.96 -9.14 10.20
N ALA A 407 9.21 -10.26 9.52
CA ALA A 407 9.89 -10.26 8.22
C ALA A 407 9.12 -9.45 7.17
N THR A 408 7.79 -9.47 7.21
CA THR A 408 6.95 -8.65 6.33
C THR A 408 7.11 -7.16 6.62
N ILE A 409 7.19 -6.77 7.90
CA ILE A 409 7.45 -5.37 8.30
C ILE A 409 8.84 -4.92 7.84
N ILE A 410 9.84 -5.78 8.01
CA ILE A 410 11.21 -5.50 7.55
C ILE A 410 11.23 -5.35 6.02
N ASN A 411 10.57 -6.24 5.29
CA ASN A 411 10.44 -6.17 3.85
C ASN A 411 9.77 -4.87 3.38
N TYR A 412 8.74 -4.41 4.10
CA TYR A 412 8.09 -3.11 3.83
C TYR A 412 9.07 -1.93 3.90
N PHE A 413 10.03 -1.96 4.84
CA PHE A 413 11.00 -0.89 5.01
C PHE A 413 12.18 -0.96 4.04
N ILE A 414 12.56 -2.15 3.60
CA ILE A 414 13.74 -2.38 2.75
C ILE A 414 13.40 -2.38 1.25
N ASN A 415 12.24 -2.94 0.87
CA ASN A 415 11.80 -3.14 -0.52
C ASN A 415 10.54 -2.34 -0.82
#